data_AF-A0A0G4KNZ7-F1
#
_entry.id   AF-A0A0G4KNZ7-F1
#
_cell.length_a   1.000
_cell.length_b   1.000
_cell.length_c   1.000
_cell.angle_alpha   90.00
_cell.angle_beta   90.00
_cell.angle_gamma   90.00
#
_symmetry.space_group_name_H-M   'P 1'
#
loop_
_entity.id
_entity.type
_entity.pdbx_description
1 polymer ?
#
loop_
_entity_poly.entity_id
_entity_poly.type
_entity_poly.pdbx_seq_one_letter_code
_entity_poly.pdbx_strand_id
1 'polypeptide(L)' 'MVGLPSDDALLAEIREILRTADLMTVTKKGIKQELERRFGVPLDAKRAYINSATEALLSGQL' A
#
# COMPACT_ATOMS: atom_id res chain seq x y z
N MET A 1 -18.66 -9.69 -7.89
CA MET A 1 -18.20 -8.45 -7.22
C MET A 1 -16.76 -8.67 -6.84
N VAL A 2 -15.82 -7.87 -7.33
CA VAL A 2 -14.44 -7.91 -6.82
C VAL A 2 -14.50 -7.31 -5.41
N GLY A 3 -14.30 -8.14 -4.39
CA GLY A 3 -14.23 -7.69 -3.01
C GLY A 3 -12.99 -6.83 -2.79
N LEU A 4 -13.05 -5.92 -1.83
CA LEU A 4 -11.85 -5.20 -1.39
C LEU A 4 -10.79 -6.21 -0.90
N PRO A 5 -9.50 -5.99 -1.19
CA PRO A 5 -8.44 -6.84 -0.67
C PRO A 5 -8.39 -6.79 0.85
N SER A 6 -8.00 -7.91 1.46
CA SER A 6 -7.74 -8.02 2.88
C SER A 6 -6.52 -7.19 3.30
N ASP A 7 -6.46 -6.84 4.58
CA ASP A 7 -5.37 -6.05 5.17
C ASP A 7 -4.01 -6.73 4.97
N ASP A 8 -3.95 -8.05 5.14
CA ASP A 8 -2.74 -8.85 4.91
C ASP A 8 -2.25 -8.78 3.45
N ALA A 9 -3.18 -8.87 2.48
CA ALA A 9 -2.86 -8.72 1.06
C ALA A 9 -2.36 -7.31 0.73
N LEU A 10 -2.98 -6.28 1.31
CA LEU A 10 -2.52 -4.91 1.17
C LEU A 10 -1.11 -4.73 1.75
N LEU A 11 -0.84 -5.28 2.94
CA LEU A 11 0.44 -5.19 3.60
C LEU A 11 1.56 -5.86 2.78
N ALA A 12 1.29 -7.05 2.25
CA ALA A 12 2.22 -7.76 1.37
C ALA A 12 2.58 -6.93 0.14
N GLU A 13 1.59 -6.33 -0.52
CA GLU A 13 1.82 -5.48 -1.69
C GLU A 13 2.51 -4.16 -1.35
N ILE A 14 2.19 -3.52 -0.22
CA ILE A 14 2.91 -2.32 0.25
C ILE A 14 4.38 -2.65 0.45
N ARG A 15 4.70 -3.79 1.07
CA ARG A 15 6.08 -4.24 1.27
C ARG A 15 6.80 -4.44 -0.06
N GLU A 16 6.16 -5.06 -1.04
CA GLU A 16 6.73 -5.24 -2.38
C GLU A 16 6.93 -3.92 -3.13
N ILE A 17 6.00 -2.97 -2.99
CA ILE A 17 6.16 -1.61 -3.55
C ILE A 17 7.36 -0.92 -2.89
N LEU A 18 7.46 -0.93 -1.56
CA LEU A 18 8.58 -0.29 -0.84
C LEU A 18 9.93 -0.96 -1.13
N ARG A 19 9.96 -2.27 -1.39
CA ARG A 19 11.18 -3.01 -1.75
C ARG A 19 11.71 -2.66 -3.14
N THR A 20 10.80 -2.33 -4.06
CA THR A 20 11.12 -2.06 -5.47
C THR A 20 11.24 -0.57 -5.78
N ALA A 21 10.56 0.27 -4.99
CA ALA A 21 10.60 1.71 -5.13
C ALA A 21 11.88 2.28 -4.51
N ASP A 22 12.40 3.32 -5.15
CA ASP A 22 13.39 4.17 -4.51
C ASP A 22 12.71 4.92 -3.36
N LEU A 23 13.14 4.64 -2.12
CA LEU A 23 12.54 5.16 -0.89
C LEU A 23 12.56 6.69 -0.83
N MET A 24 13.45 7.37 -1.58
CA MET A 24 13.50 8.84 -1.65
C MET A 24 12.43 9.42 -2.59
N THR A 25 11.81 8.58 -3.43
CA THR A 25 10.78 8.98 -4.40
C THR A 25 9.39 8.45 -4.09
N VAL A 26 9.28 7.49 -3.17
CA VAL A 26 7.99 6.88 -2.84
C VAL A 26 7.11 7.89 -2.09
N THR A 27 5.87 8.04 -2.55
CA THR A 27 4.89 8.92 -1.91
C THR A 27 3.67 8.13 -1.46
N LYS A 28 3.01 8.54 -0.38
CA LYS A 28 1.75 7.92 0.09
C LYS A 28 0.69 7.84 -1.03
N LYS A 29 0.65 8.86 -1.91
CA LYS A 29 -0.24 8.89 -3.08
C LYS A 29 0.16 7.84 -4.12
N GLY A 30 1.45 7.74 -4.45
CA GLY A 30 1.95 6.76 -5.41
C GLY A 30 1.71 5.32 -4.96
N ILE A 31 1.91 5.02 -3.67
CA ILE A 31 1.65 3.70 -3.10
C ILE A 31 0.18 3.30 -3.27
N LYS A 32 -0.75 4.19 -2.91
CA LYS A 32 -2.20 3.93 -3.10
C LYS A 32 -2.52 3.65 -4.58
N GLN A 33 -2.01 4.48 -5.48
CA GLN A 33 -2.26 4.33 -6.91
C GLN A 33 -1.71 3.01 -7.48
N GLU A 34 -0.55 2.57 -7.01
CA GLU A 34 0.03 1.29 -7.43
C GLU A 34 -0.80 0.12 -6.88
N LEU A 35 -1.22 0.17 -5.62
CA LEU A 35 -2.12 -0.84 -5.06
C LEU A 35 -3.45 -0.91 -5.84
N GLU A 36 -4.05 0.24 -6.16
CA GLU A 36 -5.29 0.31 -6.95
C GLU A 36 -5.10 -0.30 -8.35
N ARG A 37 -3.94 -0.11 -8.99
CA ARG A 37 -3.58 -0.75 -10.26
C ARG A 37 -3.42 -2.26 -10.13
N ARG A 38 -2.74 -2.73 -9.07
CA ARG A 38 -2.49 -4.16 -8.82
C ARG A 38 -3.75 -4.94 -8.48
N PHE A 39 -4.62 -4.38 -7.64
CA PHE A 39 -5.88 -5.00 -7.23
C PHE A 39 -7.04 -4.73 -8.19
N GLY A 40 -6.90 -3.78 -9.11
CA GLY A 40 -7.92 -3.43 -10.09
C GLY A 40 -9.19 -2.81 -9.47
N VAL A 41 -9.08 -2.28 -8.24
CA VAL A 41 -10.20 -1.68 -7.51
C VAL A 41 -9.78 -0.39 -6.80
N PRO A 42 -10.69 0.59 -6.62
CA PRO A 42 -10.42 1.75 -5.81
C PRO A 42 -10.24 1.36 -4.33
N LEU A 43 -9.27 1.98 -3.66
CA LEU A 43 -8.89 1.65 -2.28
C LEU A 43 -9.15 2.82 -1.32
N ASP A 44 -10.03 3.75 -1.67
CA ASP A 44 -10.34 4.92 -0.83
C ASP A 44 -10.85 4.52 0.57
N ALA A 45 -11.62 3.43 0.67
CA ALA A 45 -12.06 2.86 1.95
C ALA A 45 -10.92 2.31 2.82
N LYS A 46 -9.78 1.96 2.22
CA LYS A 46 -8.58 1.42 2.89
C LYS A 46 -7.47 2.46 3.04
N ARG A 47 -7.70 3.72 2.66
CA ARG A 47 -6.68 4.78 2.66
C ARG A 47 -6.00 4.95 4.03
N ALA A 48 -6.77 4.92 5.12
CA ALA A 48 -6.22 5.06 6.47
C ALA A 48 -5.27 3.91 6.81
N TYR A 49 -5.66 2.68 6.48
CA TYR A 49 -4.83 1.48 6.68
C TYR A 49 -3.55 1.54 5.87
N ILE A 50 -3.64 1.84 4.57
CA ILE A 50 -2.48 1.94 3.66
C ILE A 50 -1.46 2.97 4.19
N ASN A 51 -1.93 4.14 4.65
CA ASN A 51 -1.05 5.15 5.23
C ASN A 51 -0.35 4.63 6.49
N SER A 52 -1.11 4.06 7.44
CA SER A 52 -0.56 3.55 8.69
C SER A 52 0.44 2.42 8.47
N ALA A 53 0.12 1.46 7.59
CA ALA A 53 1.01 0.34 7.24
C ALA A 53 2.29 0.83 6.55
N THR A 54 2.16 1.79 5.63
CA THR A 54 3.31 2.42 4.97
C THR A 54 4.24 3.09 5.99
N GLU A 55 3.69 3.86 6.93
CA GLU A 55 4.49 4.56 7.94
C GLU A 55 5.20 3.59 8.89
N ALA A 56 4.52 2.53 9.31
CA ALA A 56 5.11 1.50 10.16
C ALA A 56 6.25 0.74 9.44
N LEU A 57 6.10 0.43 8.15
CA LEU A 57 7.16 -0.19 7.34
C LEU A 57 8.34 0.75 7.11
N LEU A 58 8.10 2.03 6.83
CA LEU A 58 9.17 3.03 6.69
C LEU A 58 9.93 3.30 7.99
N SER A 59 9.25 3.17 9.13
CA SER A 59 9.84 3.33 10.46
C SER A 59 10.54 2.05 10.97
N GLY A 60 10.47 0.94 10.22
CA GLY A 60 11.03 -0.34 10.60
C GLY A 60 10.36 -1.00 11.82
N GLN A 61 9.10 -0.66 12.09
CA GLN A 61 8.34 -1.14 13.26
C GLN A 61 7.49 -2.39 12.99
N LEU A 62 7.65 -3.01 11.81
CA LEU A 62 6.90 -4.17 11.32
C LEU A 62 7.83 -5.30 10.88
#